data_AF-A0A967NA95-F1
#
_entry.id   AF-A0A967NA95-F1
#
_cell.length_a   1.000
_cell.length_b   1.000
_cell.length_c   1.000
_cell.angle_alpha   90.00
_cell.angle_beta   90.00
_cell.angle_gamma   90.00
#
_symmetry.space_group_name_H-M   'P 1'
#
loop_
_entity.id
_entity.type
_entity.pdbx_description
1 polymer ?
#
loop_
_entity_poly.entity_id
_entity_poly.type
_entity_poly.pdbx_seq_one_letter_code
_entity_poly.pdbx_strand_id
1 'polypeptide(L)'
;MPISDIQAVIESAKARGRKPLQRFLRRRMPDASEERIQEAVEVAAETIESVPILLARAAQEARKRGLESVVMPLLEEVERYFIRPVDLIPEMTQGLAGLLDDTYLVLRMLQGLEQGPRPFLDWDLDEPVELLRSFVGQEIARKLDSIALAALTNVSGELDAVWEELAQEA
;
A
#
# COMPACT_ATOMS: atom_id res chain seq x y z
N MET A 1 -2.15 -1.42 -17.08
CA MET A 1 -1.71 -0.67 -15.87
C MET A 1 -0.23 -0.35 -16.01
N PRO A 2 0.15 0.92 -16.17
CA PRO A 2 1.55 1.32 -16.24
C PRO A 2 2.16 1.38 -14.83
N ILE A 3 2.54 0.21 -14.31
CA ILE A 3 3.37 0.05 -13.10
C ILE A 3 4.66 0.91 -13.17
N SER A 4 5.08 1.29 -14.39
CA SER A 4 6.18 2.21 -14.67
C SER A 4 6.07 3.56 -13.98
N ASP A 5 4.86 4.09 -13.81
CA ASP A 5 4.66 5.44 -13.30
C ASP A 5 4.88 5.47 -11.77
N ILE A 6 4.35 4.48 -11.07
CA ILE A 6 4.61 4.22 -9.64
C ILE A 6 6.11 4.00 -9.41
N GLN A 7 6.76 3.19 -10.26
CA GLN A 7 8.21 2.98 -10.19
C GLN A 7 8.99 4.29 -10.35
N ALA A 8 8.59 5.16 -11.28
CA ALA A 8 9.23 6.45 -11.49
C ALA A 8 9.08 7.39 -10.28
N VAL A 9 7.92 7.39 -9.63
CA VAL A 9 7.69 8.15 -8.38
C VAL A 9 8.61 7.64 -7.26
N ILE A 10 8.67 6.33 -7.06
CA ILE A 10 9.53 5.70 -6.03
C ILE A 10 11.02 6.00 -6.31
N GLU A 11 11.49 5.83 -7.54
CA GLU A 11 12.89 6.11 -7.89
C GLU A 11 13.24 7.60 -7.73
N SER A 12 12.32 8.51 -8.07
CA SER A 12 12.46 9.94 -7.82
C SER A 12 12.56 10.25 -6.32
N ALA A 13 11.76 9.59 -5.48
CA ALA A 13 11.83 9.72 -4.03
C ALA A 13 13.14 9.15 -3.45
N LYS A 14 13.61 8.01 -3.95
CA LYS A 14 14.89 7.39 -3.57
C LYS A 14 16.09 8.26 -3.92
N ALA A 15 16.07 8.94 -5.06
CA ALA A 15 17.13 9.86 -5.46
C ALA A 15 17.34 11.04 -4.47
N ARG A 16 16.32 11.36 -3.65
CA ARG A 16 16.40 12.37 -2.58
C ARG A 16 17.08 11.83 -1.30
N GLY A 17 17.38 10.54 -1.25
CA GLY A 17 18.07 9.85 -0.16
C GLY A 17 17.18 9.53 1.05
N ARG A 18 17.75 8.85 2.04
CA ARG A 18 17.04 8.35 3.24
C ARG A 18 16.98 9.35 4.41
N LYS A 19 17.71 10.46 4.35
CA LYS A 19 17.78 11.45 5.44
C LYS A 19 16.41 12.04 5.82
N PRO A 20 15.52 12.39 4.86
CA PRO A 20 14.18 12.86 5.20
C PRO A 20 13.37 11.81 5.96
N LEU A 21 13.37 10.55 5.49
CA LEU A 21 12.70 9.41 6.13
C LEU A 21 13.25 9.17 7.55
N GLN A 22 14.57 9.16 7.71
CA GLN A 22 15.20 9.05 9.03
C GLN A 22 14.78 10.17 9.97
N ARG A 23 14.73 11.42 9.49
CA ARG A 23 14.28 12.56 10.30
C ARG A 23 12.81 12.44 10.68
N PHE A 24 11.96 11.96 9.78
CA PHE A 24 10.56 11.71 10.02
C PHE A 24 10.39 10.65 11.12
N LEU A 25 11.06 9.50 10.99
CA LEU A 25 10.96 8.41 11.95
C LEU A 25 11.53 8.77 13.33
N ARG A 26 12.63 9.53 13.41
CA ARG A 26 13.14 10.07 14.70
C ARG A 26 12.09 10.92 15.44
N ARG A 27 11.32 11.74 14.72
CA ARG A 27 10.25 12.55 15.32
C ARG A 27 9.08 11.68 15.79
N ARG A 28 8.84 10.57 15.10
CA ARG A 28 7.74 9.65 15.41
C ARG A 28 8.06 8.69 16.56
N MET A 29 9.35 8.37 16.73
CA MET A 29 9.87 7.45 17.73
C MET A 29 10.97 8.14 18.57
N PRO A 30 10.63 9.17 19.37
CA PRO A 30 11.63 10.01 20.07
C PRO A 30 12.46 9.23 21.10
N ASP A 31 11.92 8.13 21.64
CA ASP A 31 12.56 7.31 22.66
C ASP A 31 13.30 6.08 22.10
N ALA A 32 13.30 5.91 20.76
CA ALA A 32 13.97 4.77 20.12
C ALA A 32 15.49 4.98 20.02
N SER A 33 16.25 3.89 20.08
CA SER A 33 17.68 3.92 19.82
C SER A 33 17.97 4.24 18.34
N GLU A 34 19.17 4.76 18.06
CA GLU A 34 19.59 5.04 16.69
C GLU A 34 19.60 3.79 15.80
N GLU A 35 19.95 2.64 16.36
CA GLU A 35 19.89 1.34 15.68
C GLU A 35 18.45 1.00 15.28
N ARG A 36 17.49 1.17 16.18
CA ARG A 36 16.07 0.91 15.90
C ARG A 36 15.51 1.88 14.85
N ILE A 37 15.94 3.14 14.86
CA ILE A 37 15.58 4.11 13.83
C ILE A 37 16.14 3.68 12.47
N GLN A 38 17.39 3.21 12.41
CA GLN A 38 18.02 2.79 11.16
C GLN A 38 17.32 1.56 10.56
N GLU A 39 17.00 0.58 11.40
CA GLU A 39 16.20 -0.60 11.02
C GLU A 39 14.82 -0.17 10.47
N ALA A 40 14.12 0.73 11.17
CA ALA A 40 12.82 1.25 10.74
C ALA A 40 12.91 1.98 9.38
N VAL A 41 14.00 2.72 9.12
CA VAL A 41 14.26 3.37 7.82
C VAL A 41 14.45 2.34 6.72
N GLU A 42 15.17 1.25 6.98
CA GLU A 42 15.43 0.19 6.01
C GLU A 42 14.15 -0.54 5.66
N VAL A 43 13.41 -1.03 6.66
CA VAL A 43 12.15 -1.74 6.45
C VAL A 43 11.11 -0.85 5.76
N ALA A 44 10.99 0.43 6.15
CA ALA A 44 10.10 1.37 5.47
C ALA A 44 10.47 1.55 3.99
N ALA A 45 11.76 1.73 3.68
CA ALA A 45 12.22 1.87 2.30
C ALA A 45 11.95 0.61 1.48
N GLU A 46 12.25 -0.57 2.02
CA GLU A 46 11.98 -1.86 1.36
C GLU A 46 10.49 -2.09 1.11
N THR A 47 9.64 -1.69 2.05
CA THR A 47 8.19 -1.78 1.92
C THR A 47 7.68 -0.88 0.79
N ILE A 48 8.13 0.38 0.74
CA ILE A 48 7.81 1.32 -0.36
C ILE A 48 8.28 0.74 -1.70
N GLU A 49 9.51 0.24 -1.77
CA GLU A 49 10.11 -0.32 -2.99
C GLU A 49 9.42 -1.60 -3.47
N SER A 50 8.69 -2.31 -2.59
CA SER A 50 7.97 -3.53 -2.91
C SER A 50 6.61 -3.28 -3.57
N VAL A 51 6.05 -2.06 -3.47
CA VAL A 51 4.71 -1.71 -3.99
C VAL A 51 4.51 -2.12 -5.45
N PRO A 52 5.41 -1.79 -6.42
CA PRO A 52 5.23 -2.17 -7.81
C PRO A 52 5.10 -3.68 -8.02
N ILE A 53 5.86 -4.47 -7.23
CA ILE A 53 5.84 -5.93 -7.30
C ILE A 53 4.50 -6.46 -6.76
N LEU A 54 4.03 -5.94 -5.62
CA LEU A 54 2.75 -6.32 -5.03
C LEU A 54 1.59 -6.05 -6.00
N LEU A 55 1.57 -4.89 -6.65
CA LEU A 55 0.54 -4.54 -7.63
C LEU A 55 0.60 -5.44 -8.88
N ALA A 56 1.80 -5.73 -9.39
CA ALA A 56 1.97 -6.66 -10.50
C ALA A 56 1.40 -8.05 -10.17
N ARG A 57 1.60 -8.50 -8.94
CA ARG A 57 1.16 -9.80 -8.44
C ARG A 57 -0.34 -9.85 -8.24
N ALA A 58 -0.93 -8.82 -7.64
CA ALA A 58 -2.38 -8.67 -7.54
C ALA A 58 -3.06 -8.72 -8.92
N ALA A 59 -2.51 -7.99 -9.91
CA ALA A 59 -3.02 -8.02 -11.28
C ALA A 59 -2.86 -9.40 -11.95
N GLN A 60 -1.73 -10.09 -11.70
CA GLN A 60 -1.51 -11.45 -12.21
C GLN A 60 -2.49 -12.45 -11.61
N GLU A 61 -2.75 -12.33 -10.31
CA GLU A 61 -3.63 -13.24 -9.60
C GLU A 61 -5.09 -13.02 -9.97
N ALA A 62 -5.50 -11.76 -10.16
CA ALA A 62 -6.81 -11.42 -10.69
C ALA A 62 -7.06 -12.11 -12.04
N ARG A 63 -6.09 -12.05 -12.96
CA ARG A 63 -6.14 -12.77 -14.25
C ARG A 63 -6.33 -14.26 -14.10
N LYS A 64 -5.55 -14.90 -13.23
CA LYS A 64 -5.61 -16.36 -13.04
C LYS A 64 -6.95 -16.81 -12.47
N ARG A 65 -7.58 -15.99 -11.62
CA ARG A 65 -8.84 -16.29 -10.95
C ARG A 65 -10.07 -15.74 -11.68
N GLY A 66 -9.91 -15.08 -12.82
CA GLY A 66 -11.02 -14.44 -13.54
C GLY A 66 -11.61 -13.21 -12.83
N LEU A 67 -10.87 -12.62 -11.90
CA LEU A 67 -11.32 -11.49 -11.06
C LEU A 67 -10.94 -10.11 -11.64
N GLU A 68 -10.56 -10.05 -12.92
CA GLU A 68 -10.06 -8.81 -13.53
C GLU A 68 -11.07 -7.68 -13.50
N SER A 69 -12.36 -7.99 -13.73
CA SER A 69 -13.44 -6.99 -13.71
C SER A 69 -13.52 -6.22 -12.39
N VAL A 70 -13.09 -6.85 -11.29
CA VAL A 70 -13.22 -6.26 -9.96
C VAL A 70 -11.88 -5.79 -9.38
N VAL A 71 -10.80 -6.56 -9.58
CA VAL A 71 -9.50 -6.20 -9.04
C VAL A 71 -8.83 -5.09 -9.85
N MET A 72 -8.99 -5.07 -11.18
CA MET A 72 -8.33 -4.05 -12.01
C MET A 72 -8.81 -2.62 -11.70
N PRO A 73 -10.12 -2.34 -11.54
CA PRO A 73 -10.58 -1.02 -11.10
C PRO A 73 -10.00 -0.57 -9.76
N LEU A 74 -9.83 -1.48 -8.80
CA LEU A 74 -9.21 -1.17 -7.51
C LEU A 74 -7.73 -0.80 -7.68
N LEU A 75 -7.00 -1.55 -8.50
CA LEU A 75 -5.58 -1.26 -8.75
C LEU A 75 -5.39 0.05 -9.54
N GLU A 76 -6.35 0.43 -10.40
CA GLU A 76 -6.37 1.74 -11.04
C GLU A 76 -6.64 2.89 -10.05
N GLU A 77 -7.47 2.68 -9.02
CA GLU A 77 -7.61 3.64 -7.92
C GLU A 77 -6.29 3.79 -7.15
N VAL A 78 -5.63 2.67 -6.81
CA VAL A 78 -4.31 2.68 -6.18
C VAL A 78 -3.31 3.51 -7.00
N GLU A 79 -3.24 3.26 -8.31
CA GLU A 79 -2.37 4.00 -9.21
C GLU A 79 -2.69 5.50 -9.22
N ARG A 80 -3.98 5.87 -9.25
CA ARG A 80 -4.41 7.27 -9.16
C ARG A 80 -3.96 7.93 -7.86
N TYR A 81 -4.11 7.26 -6.72
CA TYR A 81 -3.65 7.77 -5.44
C TYR A 81 -2.13 7.94 -5.44
N PHE A 82 -1.38 6.95 -5.89
CA PHE A 82 0.09 6.99 -5.88
C PHE A 82 0.69 8.05 -6.82
N ILE A 83 0.02 8.37 -7.94
CA ILE A 83 0.47 9.38 -8.91
C ILE A 83 -0.04 10.78 -8.54
N ARG A 84 -1.22 10.86 -7.92
CA ARG A 84 -1.85 12.10 -7.45
C ARG A 84 -2.17 11.95 -5.96
N PRO A 85 -1.15 12.01 -5.10
CA PRO A 85 -1.32 11.79 -3.68
C PRO A 85 -2.32 12.77 -3.10
N VAL A 86 -3.18 12.26 -2.23
CA VAL A 86 -3.85 13.10 -1.25
C VAL A 86 -2.77 13.43 -0.23
N ASP A 87 -1.93 14.45 -0.51
CA ASP A 87 -0.74 14.83 0.27
C ASP A 87 -1.10 15.03 1.77
N LEU A 88 -1.11 13.96 2.56
CA LEU A 88 -1.22 14.01 4.02
C LEU A 88 0.17 14.18 4.63
N ILE A 89 1.20 13.65 3.96
CA ILE A 89 2.61 13.92 4.20
C ILE A 89 3.22 14.48 2.89
N PRO A 90 3.69 15.74 2.83
CA PRO A 90 4.09 16.35 1.56
C PRO A 90 5.26 15.64 0.85
N GLU A 91 4.97 14.89 -0.21
CA GLU A 91 5.92 14.06 -0.97
C GLU A 91 7.10 14.84 -1.57
N MET A 92 6.78 15.98 -2.17
CA MET A 92 7.73 16.82 -2.89
C MET A 92 8.86 17.33 -1.98
N THR A 93 8.60 17.43 -0.67
CA THR A 93 9.57 17.95 0.31
C THR A 93 10.22 16.85 1.15
N GLN A 94 9.68 15.63 1.14
CA GLN A 94 10.07 14.58 2.09
C GLN A 94 10.57 13.27 1.48
N GLY A 95 10.65 13.15 0.15
CA GLY A 95 11.22 11.94 -0.48
C GLY A 95 10.45 10.69 -0.06
N LEU A 96 11.15 9.60 0.30
CA LEU A 96 10.53 8.37 0.77
C LEU A 96 9.58 8.56 1.96
N ALA A 97 9.80 9.57 2.81
CA ALA A 97 8.92 9.80 3.95
C ALA A 97 7.50 10.22 3.54
N GLY A 98 7.36 10.90 2.40
CA GLY A 98 6.05 11.28 1.88
C GLY A 98 5.34 10.16 1.11
N LEU A 99 5.98 9.00 0.90
CA LEU A 99 5.32 7.83 0.30
C LEU A 99 4.80 6.85 1.36
N LEU A 100 4.93 7.17 2.65
CA LEU A 100 4.53 6.27 3.75
C LEU A 100 3.02 6.10 3.81
N ASP A 101 2.27 7.19 3.62
CA ASP A 101 0.81 7.22 3.54
C ASP A 101 0.29 6.52 2.29
N ASP A 102 0.87 6.76 1.12
CA ASP A 102 0.46 6.08 -0.12
C ASP A 102 0.74 4.58 -0.06
N THR A 103 1.93 4.21 0.42
CA THR A 103 2.29 2.80 0.62
C THR A 103 1.34 2.14 1.62
N TYR A 104 1.03 2.80 2.73
CA TYR A 104 0.05 2.30 3.69
C TYR A 104 -1.31 2.08 3.04
N LEU A 105 -1.79 3.06 2.26
CA LEU A 105 -3.08 2.97 1.57
C LEU A 105 -3.12 1.78 0.59
N VAL A 106 -2.06 1.60 -0.20
CA VAL A 106 -1.94 0.46 -1.13
C VAL A 106 -2.04 -0.87 -0.37
N LEU A 107 -1.25 -1.04 0.69
CA LEU A 107 -1.24 -2.29 1.45
C LEU A 107 -2.61 -2.56 2.10
N ARG A 108 -3.30 -1.53 2.59
CA ARG A 108 -4.66 -1.67 3.15
C ARG A 108 -5.70 -2.07 2.11
N MET A 109 -5.61 -1.56 0.88
CA MET A 109 -6.48 -1.98 -0.21
C MET A 109 -6.19 -3.44 -0.61
N LEU A 110 -4.91 -3.83 -0.73
CA LEU A 110 -4.54 -5.22 -1.05
C LEU A 110 -4.96 -6.20 0.05
N GLN A 111 -4.78 -5.85 1.33
CA GLN A 111 -5.24 -6.65 2.47
C GLN A 111 -6.76 -6.82 2.47
N GLY A 112 -7.51 -5.85 1.93
CA GLY A 112 -8.95 -5.96 1.74
C GLY A 112 -9.36 -7.05 0.74
N LEU A 113 -8.53 -7.32 -0.27
CA LEU A 113 -8.76 -8.41 -1.22
C LEU A 113 -8.54 -9.79 -0.59
N GLU A 114 -7.78 -9.88 0.50
CA GLU A 114 -7.51 -11.15 1.18
C GLU A 114 -8.67 -11.66 2.05
N GLN A 115 -9.73 -10.85 2.26
CA GLN A 115 -10.89 -11.25 3.06
C GLN A 115 -11.82 -12.26 2.37
N GLY A 116 -11.52 -12.66 1.13
CA GLY A 116 -12.22 -13.74 0.45
C GLY A 116 -12.00 -15.11 1.10
N PRO A 117 -12.73 -16.16 0.68
CA PRO A 117 -12.65 -17.50 1.27
C PRO A 117 -11.27 -18.16 1.13
N ARG A 118 -10.40 -17.64 0.27
CA ARG A 118 -9.01 -18.05 0.11
C ARG A 118 -8.12 -16.81 0.05
N PRO A 119 -6.90 -16.85 0.64
CA PRO A 119 -5.93 -15.78 0.51
C PRO A 119 -5.78 -15.36 -0.95
N PHE A 120 -5.87 -14.06 -1.20
CA PHE A 120 -5.72 -13.54 -2.55
C PHE A 120 -4.24 -13.53 -2.95
N LEU A 121 -3.36 -13.07 -2.07
CA LEU A 121 -1.91 -13.11 -2.27
C LEU A 121 -1.26 -14.13 -1.33
N ASP A 122 -0.07 -14.61 -1.70
CA ASP A 122 0.77 -15.47 -0.85
C ASP A 122 1.73 -14.62 0.04
N TRP A 123 1.39 -13.36 0.30
CA TRP A 123 2.19 -12.43 1.11
C TRP A 123 1.50 -12.11 2.42
N ASP A 124 2.25 -12.12 3.52
CA ASP A 124 1.78 -11.55 4.78
C ASP A 124 1.87 -10.02 4.71
N LEU A 125 0.71 -9.36 4.68
CA LEU A 125 0.61 -7.90 4.67
C LEU A 125 0.38 -7.33 6.08
N ASP A 126 0.11 -8.16 7.09
CA ASP A 126 -0.27 -7.69 8.43
C ASP A 126 0.89 -6.93 9.08
N GLU A 127 2.08 -7.52 9.11
CA GLU A 127 3.27 -6.90 9.72
C GLU A 127 3.67 -5.58 9.03
N PRO A 128 3.81 -5.50 7.69
CA PRO A 128 4.07 -4.24 7.01
C PRO A 128 3.00 -3.17 7.26
N VAL A 129 1.72 -3.56 7.29
CA VAL A 129 0.60 -2.64 7.54
C VAL A 129 0.65 -2.08 8.97
N GLU A 130 0.89 -2.92 9.97
CA GLU A 130 0.99 -2.49 11.36
C GLU A 130 2.19 -1.57 11.58
N LEU A 131 3.33 -1.89 10.95
CA LEU A 131 4.52 -1.07 11.01
C LEU A 131 4.27 0.32 10.41
N LEU A 132 3.73 0.39 9.19
CA LEU A 132 3.40 1.66 8.54
C LEU A 132 2.34 2.45 9.32
N ARG A 133 1.33 1.78 9.88
CA ARG A 133 0.34 2.40 10.79
C ARG A 133 1.03 3.10 11.96
N SER A 134 2.07 2.49 12.53
CA SER A 134 2.84 3.10 13.62
C SER A 134 3.54 4.38 13.18
N PHE A 135 4.09 4.40 11.95
CA PHE A 135 4.81 5.53 11.38
C PHE A 135 3.90 6.70 11.00
N VAL A 136 2.84 6.45 10.21
CA VAL A 136 1.90 7.50 9.79
C VAL A 136 1.07 8.02 10.97
N GLY A 137 0.84 7.18 11.98
CA GLY A 137 0.12 7.52 13.20
C GLY A 137 -1.40 7.42 13.09
N GLN A 138 -2.05 7.33 14.25
CA GLN A 138 -3.45 6.88 14.32
C GLN A 138 -4.44 7.77 13.57
N GLU A 139 -4.26 9.09 13.58
CA GLU A 139 -5.19 9.99 12.90
C GLU A 139 -5.11 9.84 11.37
N ILE A 140 -3.90 9.82 10.81
CA ILE A 140 -3.67 9.62 9.38
C ILE A 140 -4.12 8.22 8.98
N ALA A 141 -3.71 7.19 9.74
CA ALA A 141 -4.11 5.81 9.49
C ALA A 141 -5.63 5.64 9.43
N ARG A 142 -6.40 6.26 10.35
CA ARG A 142 -7.87 6.18 10.33
C ARG A 142 -8.49 6.82 9.07
N LYS A 143 -7.92 7.94 8.61
CA LYS A 143 -8.38 8.59 7.35
C LYS A 143 -8.09 7.68 6.16
N LEU A 144 -6.89 7.13 6.08
CA LEU A 144 -6.48 6.21 5.02
C LEU A 144 -7.26 4.88 5.06
N ASP A 145 -7.53 4.33 6.25
CA ASP A 145 -8.40 3.17 6.45
C ASP A 145 -9.81 3.43 5.87
N SER A 146 -10.34 4.65 6.07
CA SER A 146 -11.66 5.02 5.54
C SER A 146 -11.65 5.14 4.02
N ILE A 147 -10.57 5.68 3.44
CA ILE A 147 -10.39 5.77 1.98
C ILE A 147 -10.26 4.37 1.38
N ALA A 148 -9.45 3.49 1.98
CA ALA A 148 -9.30 2.11 1.54
C ALA A 148 -10.64 1.36 1.58
N LEU A 149 -11.41 1.49 2.67
CA LEU A 149 -12.72 0.87 2.81
C LEU A 149 -13.71 1.37 1.75
N ALA A 150 -13.73 2.68 1.47
CA ALA A 150 -14.60 3.26 0.45
C ALA A 150 -14.24 2.74 -0.96
N ALA A 151 -12.94 2.67 -1.28
CA ALA A 151 -12.48 2.10 -2.54
C ALA A 151 -12.89 0.63 -2.65
N LEU A 152 -12.70 -0.17 -1.61
CA LEU A 152 -13.10 -1.58 -1.56
C LEU A 152 -14.62 -1.76 -1.68
N THR A 153 -15.42 -0.90 -1.07
CA THR A 153 -16.89 -0.99 -1.14
C THR A 153 -17.40 -0.70 -2.56
N ASN A 154 -16.72 0.18 -3.31
CA ASN A 154 -17.07 0.48 -4.69
C ASN A 154 -16.86 -0.72 -5.63
N VAL A 155 -15.97 -1.65 -5.27
CA VAL A 155 -15.74 -2.90 -6.01
C VAL A 155 -16.38 -4.12 -5.34
N SER A 156 -16.77 -4.05 -4.07
CA SER A 156 -17.23 -5.21 -3.29
C SER A 156 -18.55 -5.80 -3.80
N GLY A 157 -19.45 -4.97 -4.34
CA GLY A 157 -20.72 -5.44 -4.91
C GLY A 157 -20.56 -6.45 -6.05
N GLU A 158 -19.43 -6.39 -6.75
CA GLU A 158 -19.05 -7.38 -7.77
C GLU A 158 -18.14 -8.48 -7.19
N LEU A 159 -17.28 -8.19 -6.21
CA LEU A 159 -16.43 -9.20 -5.55
C LEU A 159 -17.26 -10.28 -4.86
N ASP A 160 -18.30 -9.92 -4.09
CA ASP A 160 -19.08 -10.91 -3.32
C ASP A 160 -19.78 -11.92 -4.25
N ALA A 161 -20.36 -11.43 -5.35
CA ALA A 161 -20.99 -12.27 -6.37
C ALA A 161 -19.98 -13.22 -7.05
N VAL A 162 -18.79 -12.71 -7.38
CA VAL A 162 -17.75 -13.51 -8.03
C VAL A 162 -17.09 -14.49 -7.04
N TRP A 163 -16.94 -14.12 -5.77
CA TRP A 163 -16.46 -15.03 -4.73
C TRP A 163 -17.44 -16.17 -4.45
N GLU A 164 -18.76 -15.90 -4.45
CA GLU A 164 -19.78 -16.93 -4.33
C GLU A 164 -19.74 -17.91 -5.52
N GLU A 165 -19.54 -17.42 -6.75
CA GLU A 165 -19.43 -18.25 -7.95
C GLU A 165 -18.16 -19.13 -7.90
N LEU A 166 -17.00 -18.55 -7.60
CA LEU A 166 -15.74 -19.29 -7.46
C LEU A 166 -15.74 -20.30 -6.30
N ALA A 167 -16.48 -20.03 -5.22
CA ALA A 167 -16.65 -20.95 -4.11
C ALA A 167 -17.55 -22.16 -4.46
N GLN A 168 -18.43 -22.02 -5.46
CA GLN A 168 -19.31 -23.10 -5.93
C GLN A 168 -18.64 -23.98 -7.00
N GLU A 169 -17.63 -23.46 -7.72
CA GLU A 169 -16.92 -24.18 -8.78
C GLU A 169 -15.70 -25.00 -8.29
N ALA A 170 -15.34 -24.94 -7.02
CA ALA A 170 -14.13 -25.55 -6.45
C ALA A 170 -14.42 -26.72 -5.50
#